data_AF-A0A8J8CN44-F1
#
_entry.id   AF-A0A8J8CN44-F1
#
_cell.length_a   1.000
_cell.length_b   1.000
_cell.length_c   1.000
_cell.angle_alpha   90.00
_cell.angle_beta   90.00
_cell.angle_gamma   90.00
#
_symmetry.space_group_name_H-M   'P 1'
#
loop_
_entity.id
_entity.type
_entity.pdbx_description
1 polymer ?
#
loop_
_entity_poly.entity_id
_entity_poly.type
_entity_poly.pdbx_seq_one_letter_code
_entity_poly.pdbx_strand_id
1 'polypeptide(L)'
;MKPSERFTKKTWRKPPKQKAKGYKMPNRKGYDYCSICKNKINSSKKTLMRRSYSPAKSSIRSNRPYGGSVCNKCLKAQAIKETRALSANE
;
A
#
# COMPACT_ATOMS: atom_id res chain seq x y z
N MET A 1 44.94 45.48 20.40
CA MET A 1 44.38 44.20 19.92
C MET A 1 45.52 43.38 19.30
N LYS A 2 45.83 42.19 19.83
CA LYS A 2 46.97 41.39 19.33
C LYS A 2 46.56 40.65 18.04
N PRO A 3 47.40 40.58 16.99
CA PRO A 3 47.06 39.93 15.72
C PRO A 3 46.68 38.44 15.83
N SER A 4 47.19 37.76 16.86
CA SER A 4 46.97 36.34 17.14
C SER A 4 45.52 35.98 17.50
N GLU A 5 44.68 36.96 17.82
CA GLU A 5 43.27 36.75 18.18
C GLU A 5 42.32 36.87 16.96
N ARG A 6 42.82 37.28 15.78
CA ARG A 6 42.00 37.46 14.57
C ARG A 6 41.53 36.15 13.93
N PHE A 7 42.20 35.03 14.20
CA PHE A 7 41.83 33.71 13.68
C PHE A 7 41.12 32.88 14.76
N THR A 8 40.03 33.42 15.32
CA THR A 8 39.12 32.62 16.12
C THR A 8 38.49 31.53 15.24
N LYS A 9 38.54 30.29 15.73
CA LYS A 9 38.12 29.03 15.08
C LYS A 9 36.92 29.24 14.14
N LYS A 10 37.05 28.82 12.87
CA LYS A 10 35.95 28.72 11.91
C LYS A 10 34.83 27.90 12.54
N THR A 11 33.82 28.58 13.07
CA THR A 11 32.64 27.93 13.66
C THR A 11 31.67 27.65 12.53
N TRP A 12 31.58 26.38 12.14
CA TRP A 12 30.57 25.92 11.19
C TRP A 12 29.19 26.07 11.84
N ARG A 13 28.50 27.17 11.55
CA ARG A 13 27.11 27.36 11.98
C ARG A 13 26.24 26.39 11.20
N LYS A 14 25.55 25.49 11.91
CA LYS A 14 24.53 24.63 11.28
C LYS A 14 23.48 25.54 10.62
N PRO A 15 23.09 25.28 9.36
CA PRO A 15 22.08 26.10 8.70
C PRO A 15 20.79 26.10 9.54
N PRO A 16 20.08 27.24 9.60
CA PRO A 16 18.86 27.37 10.39
C PRO A 16 17.85 26.31 9.95
N LYS A 17 17.33 25.53 10.92
CA LYS A 17 16.30 24.51 10.65
C LYS A 17 15.04 25.21 10.15
N GLN A 18 14.79 25.18 8.85
CA GLN A 18 13.50 25.57 8.30
C GLN A 18 12.44 24.58 8.81
N LYS A 19 11.49 25.08 9.61
CA LYS A 19 10.29 24.32 9.98
C LYS A 19 9.33 24.35 8.79
N ALA A 20 9.54 23.49 7.80
CA ALA A 20 8.53 23.30 6.76
C ALA A 20 7.26 22.74 7.40
N LYS A 21 6.11 23.42 7.23
CA LYS A 21 4.81 22.84 7.55
C LYS A 21 4.56 21.72 6.55
N GLY A 22 5.03 20.51 6.87
CA GLY A 22 4.72 19.33 6.08
C GLY A 22 3.21 19.13 6.08
N TYR A 23 2.58 19.20 4.91
CA TYR A 23 1.17 18.81 4.78
C TYR A 23 1.07 17.34 5.20
N LYS A 24 0.27 17.07 6.25
CA LYS A 24 -0.03 15.70 6.65
C LYS A 24 -0.73 15.01 5.48
N MET A 25 -0.03 14.09 4.82
CA MET A 25 -0.65 13.28 3.78
C MET A 25 -1.78 12.47 4.41
N PRO A 26 -3.01 12.53 3.88
CA PRO A 26 -4.13 11.83 4.47
C PRO A 26 -3.87 10.33 4.40
N ASN A 27 -3.80 9.67 5.57
CA ASN A 27 -3.59 8.22 5.69
C ASN A 27 -4.91 7.48 5.39
N ARG A 28 -5.46 7.70 4.19
CA ARG A 28 -6.70 7.08 3.75
C ARG A 28 -6.41 5.60 3.44
N LYS A 29 -7.20 4.70 4.03
CA LYS A 29 -7.20 3.27 3.71
C LYS A 29 -8.40 2.97 2.82
N GLY A 30 -8.14 2.42 1.65
CA GLY A 30 -9.14 1.90 0.74
C GLY A 30 -9.25 0.38 0.86
N TYR A 31 -10.40 -0.14 0.47
CA TYR A 31 -10.65 -1.57 0.38
C TYR A 31 -11.14 -1.90 -1.01
N ASP A 32 -10.74 -3.05 -1.52
CA ASP A 32 -11.35 -3.60 -2.74
C ASP A 32 -12.64 -4.35 -2.39
N TYR A 33 -13.55 -4.40 -3.36
CA TYR A 33 -14.84 -5.03 -3.25
C TYR A 33 -14.95 -6.16 -4.27
N CYS A 34 -15.71 -7.19 -3.91
CA CYS A 34 -15.97 -8.33 -4.79
C CYS A 34 -16.76 -7.88 -6.03
N SER A 35 -16.30 -8.25 -7.22
CA SER A 35 -16.99 -7.94 -8.48
C SER A 35 -18.38 -8.58 -8.58
N ILE A 36 -18.63 -9.68 -7.88
CA ILE A 36 -19.90 -10.43 -7.92
C ILE A 36 -20.85 -9.95 -6.82
N CYS A 37 -20.44 -10.12 -5.56
CA CYS A 37 -21.32 -9.86 -4.41
C CYS A 37 -21.11 -8.48 -3.76
N LYS A 38 -20.22 -7.64 -4.32
CA LYS A 38 -19.89 -6.30 -3.79
C LYS A 38 -19.45 -6.26 -2.32
N ASN A 39 -19.17 -7.42 -1.73
CA ASN A 39 -18.66 -7.51 -0.37
C ASN A 39 -17.19 -7.11 -0.32
N LYS A 40 -16.81 -6.49 0.79
CA LYS A 40 -15.43 -6.08 1.07
C LYS A 40 -14.48 -7.27 1.07
N ILE A 41 -13.35 -7.13 0.39
CA ILE A 41 -12.27 -8.12 0.37
C ILE A 41 -11.22 -7.71 1.42
N ASN A 42 -11.13 -8.50 2.50
CA ASN A 42 -10.24 -8.18 3.63
C ASN A 42 -8.75 -8.33 3.31
N SER A 43 -8.40 -9.19 2.34
CA SER A 43 -7.02 -9.45 1.91
C SER A 43 -6.40 -8.30 1.10
N SER A 44 -7.21 -7.38 0.60
CA SER A 44 -6.79 -6.31 -0.31
C SER A 44 -6.94 -4.94 0.36
N LYS A 45 -6.09 -4.70 1.37
CA LYS A 45 -5.99 -3.40 2.03
C LYS A 45 -5.07 -2.50 1.20
N LYS A 46 -5.61 -1.43 0.63
CA LYS A 46 -4.83 -0.41 -0.08
C LYS A 46 -4.64 0.79 0.83
N THR A 47 -3.42 1.30 0.97
CA THR A 47 -3.27 2.67 1.45
C THR A 47 -3.40 3.58 0.23
N LEU A 48 -4.31 4.54 0.30
CA LEU A 48 -4.57 5.52 -0.75
C LEU A 48 -3.58 6.69 -0.73
N MET A 49 -2.59 6.65 0.17
CA MET A 49 -1.49 7.61 0.19
C MET A 49 -0.57 7.35 -1.00
N ARG A 50 -0.12 8.43 -1.68
CA ARG A 50 0.90 8.36 -2.73
C ARG A 50 2.17 7.78 -2.12
N ARG A 51 2.50 6.53 -2.50
CA ARG A 51 3.71 5.84 -2.01
C ARG A 51 4.89 6.22 -2.90
N SER A 52 6.06 6.39 -2.29
CA SER A 52 7.33 6.55 -3.03
C SER A 52 7.77 5.25 -3.72
N TYR A 53 7.17 4.10 -3.34
CA TYR A 53 7.50 2.78 -3.85
C TYR A 53 6.25 1.90 -3.98
N SER A 54 6.27 0.98 -4.95
CA SER A 54 5.18 0.04 -5.19
C SER A 54 5.28 -1.18 -4.27
N PRO A 55 4.26 -1.52 -3.46
CA PRO A 55 4.31 -2.68 -2.58
C PRO A 55 4.58 -4.01 -3.29
N ALA A 56 5.14 -4.97 -2.57
CA ALA A 56 5.25 -6.35 -3.03
C ALA A 56 3.87 -6.92 -3.41
N LYS A 57 3.79 -7.68 -4.51
CA LYS A 57 2.52 -8.23 -5.03
C LYS A 57 1.75 -9.05 -3.99
N SER A 58 2.46 -9.82 -3.15
CA SER A 58 1.89 -10.61 -2.05
C SER A 58 1.20 -9.79 -0.97
N SER A 59 1.60 -8.52 -0.79
CA SER A 59 0.96 -7.60 0.16
C SER A 59 -0.29 -6.90 -0.39
N ILE A 60 -0.52 -6.99 -1.71
CA ILE A 60 -1.68 -6.37 -2.38
C ILE A 60 -2.82 -7.38 -2.56
N ARG A 61 -2.47 -8.64 -2.88
CA ARG A 61 -3.43 -9.70 -3.19
C ARG A 61 -3.00 -11.03 -2.60
N SER A 62 -3.99 -11.86 -2.27
CA SER A 62 -3.79 -13.25 -1.89
C SER A 62 -3.30 -14.10 -3.08
N ASN A 63 -2.57 -15.18 -2.81
CA ASN A 63 -2.00 -16.07 -3.84
C ASN A 63 -3.03 -16.94 -4.60
N ARG A 64 -4.30 -16.90 -4.20
CA ARG A 64 -5.40 -17.61 -4.88
C ARG A 64 -5.79 -16.93 -6.21
N PRO A 65 -6.42 -17.66 -7.14
CA PRO A 65 -6.99 -17.07 -8.34
C PRO A 65 -8.02 -15.97 -7.98
N TYR A 66 -8.01 -14.92 -8.78
CA TYR A 66 -8.87 -13.74 -8.62
C TYR A 66 -8.81 -13.08 -7.23
N GLY A 67 -7.66 -13.19 -6.55
CA GLY A 67 -7.44 -12.76 -5.16
C GLY A 67 -7.81 -11.32 -4.81
N GLY A 68 -7.78 -10.41 -5.78
CA GLY A 68 -8.12 -8.99 -5.61
C GLY A 68 -9.48 -8.57 -6.18
N SER A 69 -10.23 -9.47 -6.83
CA SER A 69 -11.50 -9.13 -7.50
C SER A 69 -12.67 -9.98 -7.02
N VAL A 70 -12.46 -11.25 -6.65
CA VAL A 70 -13.54 -12.15 -6.21
C VAL A 70 -13.31 -12.55 -4.77
N CYS A 71 -14.35 -12.58 -3.94
CA CYS A 71 -14.25 -13.05 -2.56
C CYS A 71 -14.25 -14.59 -2.49
N ASN A 72 -13.75 -15.17 -1.38
CA ASN A 72 -13.65 -16.63 -1.22
C ASN A 72 -15.00 -17.36 -1.37
N LYS A 73 -16.11 -16.75 -0.93
CA LYS A 73 -17.44 -17.36 -1.03
C LYS A 73 -17.87 -17.52 -2.49
N CYS A 74 -17.75 -16.46 -3.29
CA CYS A 74 -18.10 -16.50 -4.71
C CYS A 74 -17.15 -17.41 -5.50
N LEU A 75 -15.86 -17.41 -5.16
CA LEU A 75 -14.87 -18.27 -5.80
C LEU A 75 -15.19 -19.76 -5.59
N LYS A 76 -15.54 -20.16 -4.35
CA LYS A 76 -15.96 -21.54 -4.07
C LYS A 76 -17.21 -21.93 -4.84
N ALA A 77 -18.21 -21.04 -4.93
CA ALA A 77 -19.44 -21.31 -5.66
C ALA A 77 -19.18 -21.49 -7.17
N GLN A 78 -18.27 -20.71 -7.76
CA GLN A 78 -17.86 -20.89 -9.16
C GLN A 78 -17.14 -22.21 -9.37
N ALA A 79 -16.16 -22.53 -8.51
CA ALA A 79 -15.44 -23.80 -8.60
C ALA A 79 -16.37 -25.02 -8.57
N ILE A 80 -17.36 -25.04 -7.66
CA ILE A 80 -18.34 -26.14 -7.57
C ILE A 80 -19.19 -26.24 -8.85
N LYS A 81 -19.59 -25.10 -9.44
CA LYS A 81 -20.36 -25.08 -10.68
C LYS A 81 -19.54 -25.62 -11.85
N GLU A 82 -18.30 -25.18 -11.96
CA GLU A 82 -17.37 -25.63 -13.00
C GLU A 82 -17.08 -27.13 -12.87
N THR A 83 -16.80 -27.63 -11.66
CA THR A 83 -16.55 -29.06 -11.46
C THR A 83 -17.76 -29.92 -11.79
N ARG A 84 -18.99 -29.45 -11.46
CA ARG A 84 -20.22 -30.18 -11.80
C ARG A 84 -20.51 -30.16 -13.30
N ALA A 85 -20.20 -29.05 -13.98
CA ALA A 85 -20.34 -28.95 -15.43
C ALA A 85 -19.34 -29.88 -16.14
N LEU A 86 -18.11 -29.96 -15.64
CA LEU A 86 -17.10 -30.89 -16.17
C LEU A 86 -17.52 -32.35 -15.97
N SER A 87 -17.98 -32.73 -14.77
CA SER A 87 -18.44 -34.10 -14.50
C SER A 87 -19.70 -34.52 -15.26
N ALA A 88 -20.48 -33.58 -15.80
CA ALA A 88 -21.66 -33.87 -16.60
C ALA A 88 -21.34 -34.03 -18.10
N ASN A 89 -20.13 -33.64 -18.52
CA ASN A 89 -19.64 -33.76 -19.89
C ASN A 89 -18.71 -34.98 -20.07
N GLU A 90 -18.34 -35.64 -18.97
CA GLU A 90 -17.66 -36.95 -18.95
C GLU A 90 -18.69 -38.08 -18.98
#